data_AF-A0A7V3HP01-F1
#
_entry.id   AF-A0A7V3HP01-F1
#
_cell.length_a   1.000
_cell.length_b   1.000
_cell.length_c   1.000
_cell.angle_alpha   90.00
_cell.angle_beta   90.00
_cell.angle_gamma   90.00
#
_symmetry.space_group_name_H-M   'P 1'
#
loop_
_entity.id
_entity.type
_entity.pdbx_description
1 polymer ?
#
loop_
_entity_poly.entity_id
_entity_poly.type
_entity_poly.pdbx_seq_one_letter_code
_entity_poly.pdbx_strand_id
1 'polypeptide(L)'
;MKTKGLCFMGLVSFVRHRFGQNTLYQILDGLVDDPEVFVGSLEPFRWYPSELYSEIFEAVMGELGNGDPSFAREIGNEISRLHQRLSPDDFVRAPDVDLQAALNRFWLLYHSDGQISVIEDGKDFILRFSCPIRLTRSYMECVAGWMENLVISWRMGYAIVSSDEPMELRMLRIGSSSAANNSEWAA
;
A
#
# COMPACT_ATOMS: atom_id res chain seq x y z
N MET A 1 -8.19 12.95 -5.24
CA MET A 1 -8.32 12.47 -3.83
C MET A 1 -7.23 13.15 -2.99
N LYS A 2 -7.21 13.04 -1.65
CA LYS A 2 -6.04 13.43 -0.85
C LYS A 2 -5.45 12.23 -0.11
N THR A 3 -4.13 12.25 0.05
CA THR A 3 -3.34 11.25 0.77
C THR A 3 -2.62 11.93 1.93
N LYS A 4 -2.57 11.31 3.10
CA LYS A 4 -1.83 11.85 4.25
C LYS A 4 -0.34 11.83 3.99
N GLY A 5 0.36 12.84 4.51
CA GLY A 5 1.83 12.93 4.48
C GLY A 5 2.51 11.69 5.05
N LEU A 6 1.85 10.96 5.95
CA LEU A 6 2.33 9.69 6.51
C LEU A 6 2.64 8.65 5.41
N CYS A 7 1.84 8.55 4.34
CA CYS A 7 2.12 7.67 3.21
C CYS A 7 3.38 8.10 2.45
N PHE A 8 3.51 9.40 2.18
CA PHE A 8 4.71 9.96 1.56
C PHE A 8 5.93 9.68 2.44
N MET A 9 5.80 9.86 3.75
CA MET A 9 6.88 9.66 4.72
C MET A 9 7.40 8.21 4.71
N GLY A 10 6.49 7.24 4.58
CA GLY A 10 6.86 5.84 4.38
C GLY A 10 7.71 5.61 3.13
N LEU A 11 7.24 6.14 1.98
CA LEU A 11 7.95 6.00 0.70
C LEU A 11 9.31 6.71 0.70
N VAL A 12 9.37 7.97 1.12
CA VAL A 12 10.62 8.75 1.14
C VAL A 12 11.61 8.17 2.17
N SER A 13 11.11 7.67 3.31
CA SER A 13 11.97 7.01 4.30
C SER A 13 12.56 5.72 3.76
N PHE A 14 11.79 4.93 3.01
CA PHE A 14 12.30 3.73 2.35
C PHE A 14 13.43 4.07 1.37
N VAL A 15 13.18 5.02 0.47
CA VAL A 15 14.18 5.43 -0.53
C VAL A 15 15.44 5.98 0.15
N ARG A 16 15.27 6.89 1.10
CA ARG A 16 16.39 7.52 1.83
C ARG A 16 17.23 6.48 2.59
N HIS A 17 16.62 5.52 3.26
CA HIS A 17 17.36 4.52 4.03
C HIS A 17 18.09 3.51 3.15
N ARG A 18 17.48 3.10 2.02
CA ARG A 18 18.04 2.05 1.16
C ARG A 18 19.01 2.57 0.10
N PHE A 19 18.71 3.73 -0.48
CA PHE A 19 19.43 4.28 -1.63
C PHE A 19 20.09 5.63 -1.35
N GLY A 20 19.88 6.19 -0.16
CA GLY A 20 20.48 7.45 0.27
C GLY A 20 19.66 8.69 -0.13
N GLN A 21 19.98 9.80 0.54
CA GLN A 21 19.29 11.07 0.38
C GLN A 21 19.48 11.68 -1.02
N ASN A 22 20.67 11.56 -1.62
CA ASN A 22 20.93 12.11 -2.96
C ASN A 22 20.03 11.47 -4.02
N THR A 23 19.83 10.14 -3.95
CA THR A 23 18.93 9.41 -4.84
C THR A 23 17.48 9.89 -4.69
N LEU A 24 17.03 10.10 -3.44
CA LEU A 24 15.71 10.67 -3.19
C LEU A 24 15.55 12.06 -3.82
N TYR A 25 16.54 12.96 -3.65
CA TYR A 25 16.50 14.28 -4.29
C TYR A 25 16.44 14.19 -5.81
N GLN A 26 17.24 13.33 -6.43
CA GLN A 26 17.25 13.17 -7.88
C GLN A 26 15.90 12.70 -8.43
N ILE A 27 15.22 11.81 -7.71
CA ILE A 27 13.88 11.36 -8.11
C ILE A 27 12.86 12.49 -7.97
N LEU A 28 12.96 13.31 -6.91
CA LEU A 28 12.04 14.42 -6.67
C LEU A 28 12.31 15.63 -7.58
N ASP A 29 13.55 15.78 -8.06
CA ASP A 29 13.96 16.87 -8.93
C ASP A 29 13.16 16.85 -10.24
N GLY A 30 12.48 17.96 -10.55
CA GLY A 30 11.60 18.06 -11.70
C GLY A 30 10.20 17.42 -11.54
N LEU A 31 9.92 16.69 -10.45
CA LEU A 31 8.57 16.21 -10.13
C LEU A 31 7.81 17.15 -9.21
N VAL A 32 8.52 17.80 -8.27
CA VAL A 32 7.91 18.65 -7.25
C VAL A 32 8.56 20.03 -7.26
N ASP A 33 7.77 21.06 -6.97
CA ASP A 33 8.26 22.44 -6.92
C ASP A 33 9.29 22.66 -5.79
N ASP A 34 9.13 21.93 -4.68
CA ASP A 34 10.00 22.02 -3.50
C ASP A 34 10.33 20.63 -2.93
N PRO A 35 11.44 20.02 -3.38
CA PRO A 35 11.90 18.72 -2.86
C PRO A 35 12.21 18.74 -1.35
N GLU A 36 12.56 19.90 -0.77
CA GLU A 36 12.92 20.02 0.66
C GLU A 36 11.75 19.65 1.58
N VAL A 37 10.52 19.87 1.12
CA VAL A 37 9.31 19.40 1.82
C VAL A 37 9.41 17.91 2.09
N PHE A 38 9.76 17.10 1.10
CA PHE A 38 9.78 15.65 1.22
C PHE A 38 11.03 15.10 1.91
N VAL A 39 12.11 15.88 1.97
CA VAL A 39 13.37 15.46 2.58
C VAL A 39 13.44 15.77 4.07
N GLY A 40 12.88 16.91 4.51
CA GLY A 40 13.03 17.38 5.89
C GLY A 40 11.80 18.00 6.55
N SER A 41 10.82 18.47 5.79
CA SER A 41 9.69 19.27 6.32
C SER A 41 8.31 18.62 6.13
N LEU A 42 8.28 17.33 5.82
CA LEU A 42 7.06 16.62 5.49
C LEU A 42 6.20 16.40 6.75
N GLU A 43 5.05 17.06 6.80
CA GLU A 43 4.12 16.88 7.92
C GLU A 43 3.29 15.60 7.74
N PRO A 44 3.35 14.63 8.66
CA PRO A 44 2.71 13.31 8.49
C PRO A 44 1.18 13.37 8.49
N PHE A 45 0.57 14.30 9.23
CA PHE A 45 -0.89 14.39 9.36
C PHE A 45 -1.54 15.40 8.41
N ARG A 46 -0.73 16.11 7.62
CA ARG A 46 -1.22 17.02 6.59
C ARG A 46 -1.73 16.23 5.37
N TRP A 47 -2.73 16.78 4.70
CA TRP A 47 -3.28 16.23 3.47
C TRP A 47 -2.58 16.82 2.25
N TYR A 48 -2.17 15.95 1.32
CA TYR A 48 -1.54 16.29 0.04
C TYR A 48 -2.36 15.71 -1.11
N PRO A 49 -2.24 16.24 -2.35
CA PRO A 49 -2.88 15.64 -3.52
C PRO A 49 -2.47 14.18 -3.68
N SER A 50 -3.43 13.27 -3.92
CA SER A 50 -3.11 11.85 -4.10
C SER A 50 -2.38 11.59 -5.41
N GLU A 51 -2.64 12.41 -6.42
CA GLU A 51 -2.02 12.35 -7.74
C GLU A 51 -0.50 12.57 -7.61
N LEU A 52 -0.09 13.48 -6.72
CA LEU A 52 1.32 13.71 -6.38
C LEU A 52 1.98 12.47 -5.73
N TYR A 53 1.26 11.75 -4.86
CA TYR A 53 1.78 10.51 -4.30
C TYR A 53 2.01 9.47 -5.41
N SER A 54 1.03 9.32 -6.31
CA SER A 54 1.13 8.40 -7.44
C SER A 54 2.29 8.75 -8.37
N GLU A 55 2.50 10.03 -8.68
CA GLU A 55 3.62 10.50 -9.51
C GLU A 55 4.98 10.17 -8.88
N ILE A 56 5.17 10.49 -7.60
CA ILE A 56 6.41 10.17 -6.89
C ILE A 56 6.61 8.66 -6.79
N PHE A 57 5.55 7.90 -6.50
CA PHE A 57 5.63 6.45 -6.40
C PHE A 57 6.01 5.79 -7.74
N GLU A 58 5.38 6.19 -8.84
CA GLU A 58 5.73 5.66 -10.16
C GLU A 58 7.14 6.06 -10.59
N ALA A 59 7.61 7.26 -10.24
CA ALA A 59 9.01 7.65 -10.48
C ALA A 59 9.99 6.78 -9.69
N VAL A 60 9.71 6.49 -8.41
CA VAL A 60 10.50 5.53 -7.61
C VAL A 60 10.49 4.14 -8.26
N MET A 61 9.34 3.67 -8.73
CA MET A 61 9.23 2.37 -9.41
C MET A 61 9.99 2.34 -10.74
N GLY A 62 9.99 3.43 -11.50
CA GLY A 62 10.72 3.56 -12.75
C GLY A 62 12.23 3.58 -12.54
N GLU A 63 12.73 4.44 -11.65
CA GLU A 63 14.16 4.64 -11.43
C GLU A 63 14.83 3.51 -10.64
N LEU A 64 14.12 2.93 -9.66
CA LEU A 64 14.70 1.97 -8.71
C LEU A 64 14.12 0.56 -8.84
N GLY A 65 12.87 0.45 -9.26
CA GLY A 65 12.15 -0.82 -9.35
C GLY A 65 12.35 -1.58 -10.65
N ASN A 66 12.75 -0.92 -11.74
CA ASN A 66 12.86 -1.52 -13.08
C ASN A 66 11.59 -2.27 -13.54
N GLY A 67 10.41 -1.82 -13.05
CA GLY A 67 9.14 -2.49 -13.32
C GLY A 67 8.90 -3.80 -12.56
N ASP A 68 9.75 -4.16 -11.59
CA ASP A 68 9.57 -5.35 -10.75
C ASP A 68 8.41 -5.14 -9.75
N PRO A 69 7.28 -5.86 -9.89
CA PRO A 69 6.15 -5.72 -8.98
C PRO A 69 6.48 -6.16 -7.54
N SER A 70 7.47 -7.03 -7.35
CA SER A 70 7.91 -7.46 -6.01
C SER A 70 8.57 -6.33 -5.23
N PHE A 71 9.21 -5.38 -5.93
CA PHE A 71 9.78 -4.19 -5.31
C PHE A 71 8.72 -3.25 -4.74
N ALA A 72 7.61 -3.06 -5.47
CA ALA A 72 6.46 -2.30 -4.97
C ALA A 72 5.89 -2.94 -3.69
N ARG A 73 5.78 -4.27 -3.67
CA ARG A 73 5.33 -5.02 -2.51
C ARG A 73 6.27 -4.91 -1.32
N GLU A 74 7.58 -4.91 -1.56
CA GLU A 74 8.59 -4.65 -0.54
C GLU A 74 8.43 -3.24 0.08
N ILE A 75 8.22 -2.23 -0.75
CA ILE A 75 7.92 -0.86 -0.28
C ILE A 75 6.70 -0.88 0.64
N GLY A 76 5.60 -1.50 0.22
CA GLY A 76 4.38 -1.63 1.01
C GLY A 76 4.61 -2.26 2.39
N ASN A 77 5.39 -3.33 2.42
CA ASN A 77 5.79 -4.01 3.66
C ASN A 77 6.55 -3.05 4.62
N GLU A 78 7.53 -2.31 4.11
CA GLU A 78 8.31 -1.35 4.90
C GLU A 78 7.47 -0.18 5.39
N ILE A 79 6.57 0.35 4.55
CA ILE A 79 5.62 1.39 4.93
C ILE A 79 4.72 0.91 6.07
N SER A 80 4.20 -0.33 6.00
CA SER A 80 3.37 -0.86 7.08
C SER A 80 4.14 -0.97 8.40
N ARG A 81 5.39 -1.47 8.36
CA ARG A 81 6.24 -1.57 9.56
C ARG A 81 6.51 -0.19 10.18
N LEU A 82 6.70 0.84 9.35
CA LEU A 82 6.80 2.22 9.83
C LEU A 82 5.50 2.67 10.51
N HIS A 83 4.36 2.49 9.85
CA HIS A 83 3.06 2.90 10.39
C HIS A 83 2.73 2.21 11.72
N GLN A 84 3.02 0.90 11.83
CA GLN A 84 2.84 0.14 13.07
C GLN A 84 3.66 0.69 14.23
N ARG A 85 4.90 1.15 13.98
CA ARG A 85 5.75 1.77 15.00
C ARG A 85 5.24 3.14 15.43
N LEU A 86 4.66 3.91 14.51
CA LEU A 86 4.20 5.27 14.78
C LEU A 86 2.79 5.33 15.36
N SER A 87 1.96 4.32 15.13
CA SER A 87 0.56 4.31 15.56
C SER A 87 0.11 2.91 15.99
N PRO A 88 0.76 2.28 16.98
CA PRO A 88 0.51 0.89 17.36
C PRO A 88 -0.95 0.63 17.76
N ASP A 89 -1.60 1.58 18.43
CA ASP A 89 -3.00 1.46 18.86
C ASP A 89 -3.99 1.30 17.69
N ASP A 90 -3.69 1.92 16.55
CA ASP A 90 -4.54 1.82 15.36
C ASP A 90 -4.53 0.39 14.79
N PHE A 91 -3.40 -0.32 14.94
CA PHE A 91 -3.19 -1.70 14.46
C PHE A 91 -3.63 -2.77 15.48
N VAL A 92 -3.71 -2.44 16.77
CA VAL A 92 -4.08 -3.39 17.85
C VAL A 92 -5.60 -3.49 18.04
N ARG A 93 -6.38 -2.46 17.67
CA ARG A 93 -7.82 -2.33 18.00
C ARG A 93 -8.75 -2.46 16.79
N ALA A 94 -8.78 -3.65 16.17
CA ALA A 94 -9.82 -3.97 15.22
C ALA A 94 -10.69 -5.12 15.78
N PRO A 95 -11.76 -4.80 16.53
CA PRO A 95 -12.67 -5.84 17.04
C PRO A 95 -13.35 -6.59 15.88
N ASP A 96 -13.39 -7.92 16.02
CA ASP A 96 -13.64 -8.96 15.00
C ASP A 96 -15.01 -8.99 14.29
N VAL A 97 -15.77 -7.90 14.19
CA VAL A 97 -17.20 -8.03 13.76
C VAL A 97 -17.48 -7.62 12.32
N ASP A 98 -16.64 -6.78 11.69
CA ASP A 98 -16.84 -6.36 10.29
C ASP A 98 -15.50 -6.00 9.61
N LEU A 99 -15.03 -6.92 8.76
CA LEU A 99 -13.79 -6.74 7.98
C LEU A 99 -13.89 -5.57 7.02
N GLN A 100 -15.03 -5.37 6.36
CA GLN A 100 -15.20 -4.28 5.41
C GLN A 100 -15.15 -2.94 6.12
N ALA A 101 -15.87 -2.79 7.24
CA ALA A 101 -15.83 -1.56 8.04
C ALA A 101 -14.42 -1.27 8.55
N ALA A 102 -13.68 -2.30 8.99
CA ALA A 102 -12.32 -2.15 9.46
C ALA A 102 -11.35 -1.71 8.34
N LEU A 103 -11.41 -2.37 7.17
CA LEU A 103 -10.59 -1.99 6.01
C LEU A 103 -10.90 -0.57 5.53
N ASN A 104 -12.18 -0.18 5.49
CA ASN A 104 -12.57 1.20 5.16
C ASN A 104 -12.06 2.20 6.20
N ARG A 105 -12.12 1.88 7.50
CA ARG A 105 -11.55 2.73 8.56
C ARG A 105 -10.07 2.95 8.32
N PHE A 106 -9.32 1.88 8.03
CA PHE A 106 -7.89 1.97 7.73
C PHE A 106 -7.61 2.78 6.47
N TRP A 107 -8.35 2.53 5.38
CA TRP A 107 -8.21 3.30 4.15
C TRP A 107 -8.37 4.80 4.42
N LEU A 108 -9.40 5.18 5.18
CA LEU A 108 -9.70 6.56 5.52
C LEU A 108 -8.73 7.20 6.54
N LEU A 109 -7.90 6.40 7.22
CA LEU A 109 -6.79 6.95 8.01
C LEU A 109 -5.71 7.56 7.12
N TYR A 110 -5.56 7.08 5.88
CA TYR A 110 -4.48 7.46 4.97
C TYR A 110 -4.97 8.21 3.73
N HIS A 111 -6.23 8.03 3.35
CA HIS A 111 -6.84 8.66 2.18
C HIS A 111 -8.12 9.40 2.57
N SER A 112 -8.45 10.49 1.88
CA SER A 112 -9.61 11.31 2.22
C SER A 112 -10.94 10.77 1.69
N ASP A 113 -10.88 9.85 0.74
CA ASP A 113 -12.03 9.34 -0.02
C ASP A 113 -11.71 7.94 -0.55
N GLY A 114 -12.71 7.25 -1.07
CA GLY A 114 -12.65 5.90 -1.57
C GLY A 114 -13.15 4.86 -0.56
N GLN A 115 -13.42 3.67 -1.09
CA GLN A 115 -14.00 2.57 -0.34
C GLN A 115 -13.39 1.23 -0.78
N ILE A 116 -13.31 0.31 0.17
CA ILE A 116 -12.98 -1.09 -0.04
C ILE A 116 -14.26 -1.90 0.14
N SER A 117 -14.67 -2.62 -0.90
CA SER A 117 -15.72 -3.63 -0.81
C SER A 117 -15.09 -5.00 -0.60
N VAL A 118 -15.66 -5.80 0.30
CA VAL A 118 -15.21 -7.16 0.60
C VAL A 118 -16.20 -8.14 0.03
N ILE A 119 -15.73 -9.04 -0.82
CA ILE A 119 -16.52 -10.15 -1.36
C ILE A 119 -15.94 -11.43 -0.81
N GLU A 120 -16.77 -12.23 -0.14
CA GLU A 120 -16.39 -13.58 0.25
C GLU A 120 -16.41 -14.50 -0.96
N ASP A 121 -15.29 -15.18 -1.21
CA ASP A 121 -15.14 -16.15 -2.30
C ASP A 121 -14.63 -17.47 -1.72
N GLY A 122 -15.57 -18.28 -1.22
CA GLY A 122 -15.26 -19.55 -0.56
C GLY A 122 -14.44 -19.36 0.73
N LYS A 123 -13.13 -19.63 0.66
CA LYS A 123 -12.20 -19.48 1.79
C LYS A 123 -11.39 -18.18 1.74
N ASP A 124 -11.49 -17.45 0.64
CA ASP A 124 -10.73 -16.24 0.37
C ASP A 124 -11.64 -15.01 0.43
N PHE A 125 -11.02 -13.83 0.42
CA PHE A 125 -11.71 -12.56 0.25
C PHE A 125 -11.21 -11.85 -0.99
N ILE A 126 -12.09 -11.27 -1.78
CA ILE A 126 -11.74 -10.35 -2.86
C ILE A 126 -12.03 -8.93 -2.37
N LEU A 127 -10.99 -8.10 -2.36
CA LEU A 127 -11.06 -6.70 -2.01
C LEU A 127 -11.14 -5.87 -3.29
N ARG A 128 -12.23 -5.14 -3.46
CA ARG A 128 -12.43 -4.19 -4.56
C ARG A 128 -12.28 -2.77 -4.08
N PHE A 129 -11.42 -2.01 -4.74
CA PHE A 129 -11.17 -0.61 -4.43
C PHE A 129 -11.97 0.27 -5.37
N SER A 130 -12.71 1.22 -4.81
CA SER A 130 -13.44 2.24 -5.56
C SER A 130 -13.00 3.60 -5.03
N CYS A 131 -12.22 4.32 -5.81
CA CYS A 131 -11.70 5.64 -5.46
C CYS A 131 -11.56 6.50 -6.74
N PRO A 132 -11.49 7.83 -6.61
CA PRO A 132 -11.45 8.73 -7.77
C PRO A 132 -10.05 8.88 -8.38
N ILE A 133 -9.09 8.04 -7.96
CA ILE A 133 -7.74 7.99 -8.55
C ILE A 133 -7.54 6.68 -9.29
N ARG A 134 -6.67 6.70 -10.29
CA ARG A 134 -6.23 5.49 -10.96
C ARG A 134 -5.29 4.73 -10.03
N LEU A 135 -5.61 3.46 -9.76
CA LEU A 135 -4.74 2.54 -9.06
C LEU A 135 -3.93 1.77 -10.10
N THR A 136 -2.61 1.95 -10.10
CA THR A 136 -1.70 1.19 -10.97
C THR A 136 -1.44 -0.18 -10.36
N ARG A 137 -0.95 -1.13 -11.18
CA ARG A 137 -0.53 -2.44 -10.69
C ARG A 137 0.55 -2.34 -9.61
N SER A 138 1.56 -1.49 -9.82
CA SER A 138 2.63 -1.23 -8.84
C SER A 138 2.04 -0.68 -7.54
N TYR A 139 1.09 0.27 -7.61
CA TYR A 139 0.42 0.78 -6.42
C TYR A 139 -0.32 -0.33 -5.68
N MET A 140 -1.02 -1.21 -6.40
CA MET A 140 -1.74 -2.32 -5.78
C MET A 140 -0.82 -3.37 -5.16
N GLU A 141 0.35 -3.63 -5.73
CA GLU A 141 1.36 -4.47 -5.07
C GLU A 141 1.88 -3.82 -3.78
N CYS A 142 2.06 -2.50 -3.77
CA CYS A 142 2.38 -1.77 -2.54
C CYS A 142 1.26 -1.89 -1.49
N VAL A 143 -0.01 -1.72 -1.90
CA VAL A 143 -1.16 -1.95 -0.99
C VAL A 143 -1.20 -3.40 -0.50
N ALA A 144 -0.93 -4.37 -1.36
CA ALA A 144 -0.84 -5.78 -1.00
C ALA A 144 0.22 -6.02 0.10
N GLY A 145 1.45 -5.56 -0.11
CA GLY A 145 2.53 -5.67 0.88
C GLY A 145 2.22 -4.95 2.19
N TRP A 146 1.50 -3.83 2.12
CA TRP A 146 1.03 -3.12 3.30
C TRP A 146 -0.01 -3.94 4.08
N MET A 147 -1.00 -4.50 3.38
CA MET A 147 -2.08 -5.30 3.98
C MET A 147 -1.59 -6.61 4.59
N GLU A 148 -0.57 -7.26 4.02
CA GLU A 148 0.03 -8.48 4.57
C GLU A 148 0.49 -8.32 6.03
N ASN A 149 0.92 -7.12 6.42
CA ASN A 149 1.35 -6.83 7.78
C ASN A 149 0.21 -6.33 8.69
N LEU A 150 -0.87 -5.80 8.11
CA LEU A 150 -2.01 -5.28 8.85
C LEU A 150 -2.94 -6.41 9.32
N VAL A 151 -3.00 -7.51 8.57
CA VAL A 151 -4.06 -8.52 8.73
C VAL A 151 -3.63 -9.77 9.51
N ILE A 152 -2.63 -9.63 10.37
CA ILE A 152 -2.23 -10.73 11.26
C ILE A 152 -3.38 -11.11 12.21
N SER A 153 -4.22 -10.14 12.61
CA SER A 153 -5.41 -10.37 13.45
C SER A 153 -6.52 -11.16 12.75
N TRP A 154 -6.81 -10.90 11.47
CA TRP A 154 -7.86 -11.62 10.72
C TRP A 154 -7.38 -12.87 10.00
N ARG A 155 -6.17 -13.35 10.31
CA ARG A 155 -5.57 -14.52 9.67
C ARG A 155 -5.64 -14.41 8.15
N MET A 156 -5.30 -13.28 7.53
CA MET A 156 -5.09 -13.22 6.07
C MET A 156 -3.58 -13.24 5.80
N GLY A 157 -3.14 -14.13 4.92
CA GLY A 157 -1.73 -14.51 4.76
C GLY A 157 -1.04 -13.91 3.56
N TYR A 158 -1.72 -13.80 2.42
CA TYR A 158 -1.11 -13.32 1.17
C TYR A 158 -2.17 -12.63 0.28
N ALA A 159 -1.76 -11.56 -0.38
CA ALA A 159 -2.59 -10.79 -1.30
C ALA A 159 -2.19 -11.03 -2.78
N ILE A 160 -3.11 -11.36 -3.67
CA ILE A 160 -2.83 -11.52 -5.10
C ILE A 160 -3.50 -10.36 -5.83
N VAL A 161 -2.73 -9.59 -6.60
CA VAL A 161 -3.29 -8.59 -7.52
C VAL A 161 -3.88 -9.35 -8.71
N SER A 162 -5.20 -9.49 -8.77
CA SER A 162 -5.86 -10.52 -9.61
C SER A 162 -6.27 -10.05 -11.01
N SER A 163 -6.27 -8.74 -11.31
CA SER A 163 -6.68 -8.22 -12.62
C SER A 163 -6.12 -6.83 -12.88
N ASP A 164 -5.92 -6.52 -14.17
CA ASP A 164 -5.47 -5.21 -14.63
C ASP A 164 -6.57 -4.14 -14.56
N GLU A 165 -7.87 -4.49 -14.69
CA GLU A 165 -9.04 -3.64 -14.32
C GLU A 165 -10.31 -4.52 -14.13
N PRO A 166 -11.17 -4.29 -13.10
CA PRO A 166 -10.92 -3.43 -11.95
C PRO A 166 -9.76 -3.97 -11.11
N MET A 167 -9.01 -3.08 -10.47
CA MET A 167 -7.92 -3.46 -9.56
C MET A 167 -8.50 -4.17 -8.33
N GLU A 168 -8.20 -5.46 -8.21
CA GLU A 168 -8.67 -6.33 -7.14
C GLU A 168 -7.49 -6.93 -6.37
N LEU A 169 -7.65 -7.08 -5.05
CA LEU A 169 -6.75 -7.88 -4.21
C LEU A 169 -7.48 -9.10 -3.69
N ARG A 170 -6.99 -10.30 -4.03
CA ARG A 170 -7.45 -11.56 -3.43
C ARG A 170 -6.62 -11.86 -2.19
N MET A 171 -7.25 -11.88 -1.02
CA MET A 171 -6.64 -12.17 0.27
C MET A 171 -6.90 -13.63 0.68
N LEU A 172 -5.83 -14.40 0.84
CA LEU A 172 -5.90 -15.80 1.27
C LEU A 172 -5.97 -15.91 2.80
N ARG A 173 -6.82 -16.79 3.35
CA ARG A 173 -6.89 -17.02 4.81
C ARG A 173 -5.76 -17.95 5.31
N ILE A 174 -5.04 -17.56 6.36
CA ILE A 174 -4.02 -18.38 7.03
C ILE A 174 -4.70 -19.64 7.59
N GLY A 175 -4.23 -20.81 7.12
CA GLY A 175 -4.78 -22.12 7.46
C GLY A 175 -5.78 -22.68 6.45
N SER A 176 -6.03 -22.01 5.31
CA SER A 176 -6.93 -22.53 4.26
C SER A 176 -6.23 -23.36 3.17
N SER A 177 -4.89 -23.35 3.06
CA SER A 177 -4.14 -24.21 2.14
C SER A 177 -3.47 -25.38 2.86
N SER A 178 -3.98 -26.58 2.61
CA SER A 178 -3.09 -27.72 2.40
C SER A 178 -2.10 -27.31 1.32
N ALA A 179 -0.81 -27.51 1.55
CA ALA A 179 0.23 -27.37 0.54
C ALA A 179 -0.07 -28.25 -0.68
N ALA A 180 -0.76 -27.70 -1.68
CA ALA A 180 -0.94 -28.26 -3.01
C ALA A 180 -1.51 -27.16 -3.92
N ASN A 181 -0.94 -27.03 -5.12
CA ASN A 181 -1.39 -26.21 -6.25
C ASN A 181 -0.91 -24.74 -6.29
N ASN A 182 0.40 -24.53 -6.17
CA ASN A 182 1.07 -23.34 -6.73
C ASN A 182 1.45 -23.51 -8.23
N SER A 183 0.78 -24.40 -8.97
CA SER A 183 1.12 -24.70 -10.37
C SER A 183 0.02 -24.39 -11.39
N GLU A 184 -1.11 -23.83 -11.00
CA GLU A 184 -2.25 -23.61 -11.94
C GLU A 184 -2.48 -22.15 -12.35
N TRP A 185 -1.71 -21.19 -11.84
CA TRP A 185 -1.87 -19.76 -12.18
C TRP A 185 -0.74 -19.18 -13.04
N ALA A 186 0.07 -20.05 -13.67
CA ALA A 186 1.18 -19.65 -14.56
C ALA A 186 1.05 -20.28 -15.96
N ALA A 187 -0.14 -20.24 -16.55
CA ALA A 187 -0.40 -20.57 -17.95
C ALA A 187 -1.17 -19.44 -18.64
#